data_AF-A0A2D5K3L1-F1
#
_entry.id   AF-A0A2D5K3L1-F1
#
_cell.length_a   1.000
_cell.length_b   1.000
_cell.length_c   1.000
_cell.angle_alpha   90.00
_cell.angle_beta   90.00
_cell.angle_gamma   90.00
#
_symmetry.space_group_name_H-M   'P 1'
#
loop_
_entity.id
_entity.type
_entity.pdbx_description
1 polymer ?
#
loop_
_entity_poly.entity_id
_entity_poly.type
_entity_poly.pdbx_seq_one_letter_code
_entity_poly.pdbx_strand_id
1 'polypeptide(L)'
;PERLEDLCRGECYNPSDIRKIITRIEVIRILPQISPDEDVSKLIQDPWKIIECPLDPDGCTVNFEDEEYPNLDRDAVYYVRAIQSPSLAVNADNLRCDYDENGNCIKANLCFGDHRGDPSDDCLAMNEERAWSSPIFVDNLNYLNKIAQINN
;
A
#
# COMPACT_ATOMS: atom_id res chain seq x y z
N PRO A 1 28.73 -21.51 -1.83
CA PRO A 1 27.77 -20.98 -0.82
C PRO A 1 27.95 -19.47 -0.68
N GLU A 2 29.09 -19.03 -0.14
CA GLU A 2 29.41 -17.62 0.15
C GLU A 2 29.30 -16.69 -1.08
N ARG A 3 29.89 -17.08 -2.23
CA ARG A 3 29.77 -16.30 -3.49
C ARG A 3 28.34 -16.21 -4.04
N LEU A 4 27.50 -17.19 -3.76
CA LEU A 4 26.09 -17.15 -4.17
C LEU A 4 25.33 -16.21 -3.24
N GLU A 5 25.53 -16.32 -1.92
CA GLU A 5 24.96 -15.41 -0.93
C GLU A 5 25.32 -13.94 -1.23
N ASP A 6 26.58 -13.65 -1.54
CA ASP A 6 27.08 -12.32 -1.93
C ASP A 6 26.45 -11.81 -3.24
N LEU A 7 26.38 -12.65 -4.29
CA LEU A 7 25.78 -12.26 -5.58
C LEU A 7 24.30 -11.88 -5.41
N CYS A 8 23.66 -12.54 -4.46
CA CYS A 8 22.23 -12.50 -4.27
C CYS A 8 21.80 -11.38 -3.35
N ARG A 9 22.70 -10.84 -2.51
CA ARG A 9 22.38 -9.80 -1.49
C ARG A 9 21.12 -10.14 -0.68
N GLY A 10 20.89 -11.42 -0.42
CA GLY A 10 19.68 -11.94 0.25
C GLY A 10 18.44 -12.19 -0.64
N GLU A 11 18.49 -11.91 -1.94
CA GLU A 11 17.34 -11.85 -2.85
C GLU A 11 17.33 -12.93 -3.96
N CYS A 12 18.34 -13.80 -4.06
CA CYS A 12 18.20 -14.98 -4.93
C CYS A 12 17.29 -15.99 -4.28
N TYR A 13 16.01 -15.83 -4.58
CA TYR A 13 14.93 -16.77 -4.42
C TYR A 13 15.37 -18.24 -4.45
N ASN A 14 15.60 -18.80 -3.26
CA ASN A 14 14.82 -19.96 -2.85
C ASN A 14 13.61 -19.38 -2.12
N PRO A 15 12.42 -19.25 -2.74
CA PRO A 15 11.22 -19.00 -1.95
C PRO A 15 11.21 -20.07 -0.85
N SER A 16 11.31 -19.66 0.40
CA SER A 16 11.24 -20.64 1.48
C SER A 16 9.87 -21.26 1.46
N ASP A 17 9.76 -22.54 1.82
CA ASP A 17 8.45 -23.18 2.00
C ASP A 17 7.67 -22.58 3.20
N ILE A 18 8.28 -21.65 3.94
CA ILE A 18 7.66 -20.89 5.03
C ILE A 18 7.00 -19.63 4.45
N ARG A 19 5.69 -19.52 4.65
CA ARG A 19 4.94 -18.30 4.33
C ARG A 19 5.23 -17.22 5.37
N LYS A 20 5.48 -16.01 4.89
CA LYS A 20 5.53 -14.82 5.75
C LYS A 20 4.12 -14.43 6.18
N ILE A 21 4.00 -13.90 7.39
CA ILE A 21 2.71 -13.57 8.01
C ILE A 21 2.14 -12.29 7.39
N ILE A 22 0.83 -12.27 7.13
CA ILE A 22 0.10 -11.04 6.85
C ILE A 22 -0.35 -10.45 8.18
N THR A 23 0.08 -9.23 8.49
CA THR A 23 -0.23 -8.57 9.78
C THR A 23 -1.55 -7.82 9.73
N ARG A 24 -1.88 -7.21 8.59
CA ARG A 24 -3.12 -6.44 8.42
C ARG A 24 -3.55 -6.35 6.96
N ILE A 25 -4.84 -6.11 6.78
CA ILE A 25 -5.42 -5.67 5.51
C ILE A 25 -5.77 -4.18 5.64
N GLU A 26 -5.42 -3.40 4.64
CA GLU A 26 -5.78 -1.99 4.54
C GLU A 26 -6.72 -1.79 3.35
N VAL A 27 -7.85 -1.13 3.60
CA VAL A 27 -8.83 -0.74 2.58
C VAL A 27 -8.63 0.74 2.29
N ILE A 28 -8.47 1.06 1.02
CA ILE A 28 -8.35 2.42 0.50
C ILE A 28 -9.69 2.77 -0.13
N ARG A 29 -10.24 3.94 0.20
CA ARG A 29 -11.45 4.48 -0.42
C ARG A 29 -11.11 5.73 -1.21
N ILE A 30 -11.45 5.72 -2.49
CA ILE A 30 -11.30 6.87 -3.39
C ILE A 30 -12.69 7.31 -3.83
N LEU A 31 -12.99 8.59 -3.63
CA LEU A 31 -14.22 9.23 -4.07
C LEU A 31 -13.89 10.08 -5.30
N PRO A 32 -14.24 9.65 -6.53
CA PRO A 32 -13.91 10.41 -7.74
C PRO A 32 -14.45 11.83 -7.67
N GLN A 33 -13.63 12.80 -8.05
CA GLN A 33 -14.01 14.22 -8.04
C GLN A 33 -15.22 14.45 -8.96
N ILE A 34 -16.23 15.18 -8.47
CA ILE A 34 -17.44 15.55 -9.24
C ILE A 34 -17.46 17.03 -9.62
N SER A 35 -16.62 17.85 -8.99
CA SER A 35 -16.44 19.28 -9.33
C SER A 35 -14.97 19.69 -9.15
N PRO A 36 -14.41 20.57 -10.02
CA PRO A 36 -13.02 21.03 -9.92
C PRO A 36 -12.65 21.70 -8.59
N ASP A 37 -13.65 22.25 -7.88
CA ASP A 37 -13.43 23.02 -6.64
C ASP A 37 -13.31 22.12 -5.39
N GLU A 38 -13.47 20.80 -5.52
CA GLU A 38 -13.33 19.88 -4.40
C GLU A 38 -11.87 19.71 -3.97
N ASP A 39 -11.64 19.71 -2.66
CA ASP A 39 -10.35 19.41 -2.05
C ASP A 39 -10.00 17.92 -2.22
N VAL A 40 -9.09 17.62 -3.15
CA VAL A 40 -8.64 16.26 -3.49
C VAL A 40 -8.06 15.52 -2.28
N SER A 41 -7.47 16.22 -1.32
CA SER A 41 -6.85 15.58 -0.14
C SER A 41 -7.87 14.82 0.72
N LYS A 42 -9.16 15.19 0.65
CA LYS A 42 -10.25 14.54 1.38
C LYS A 42 -10.90 13.38 0.60
N LEU A 43 -10.63 13.30 -0.70
CA LEU A 43 -11.24 12.33 -1.62
C LEU A 43 -10.45 11.02 -1.71
N ILE A 44 -9.18 11.02 -1.28
CA ILE A 44 -8.34 9.82 -1.23
C ILE A 44 -8.10 9.46 0.24
N GLN A 45 -8.66 8.35 0.67
CA GLN A 45 -8.57 7.87 2.05
C GLN A 45 -7.71 6.60 2.05
N ASP A 46 -6.40 6.78 2.30
CA ASP A 46 -5.40 5.72 2.35
C ASP A 46 -4.64 5.77 3.70
N PRO A 47 -4.92 4.86 4.65
CA PRO A 47 -6.01 3.88 4.64
C PRO A 47 -7.36 4.49 5.08
N TRP A 48 -8.46 4.00 4.53
CA TRP A 48 -9.81 4.27 5.05
C TRP A 48 -10.16 3.33 6.21
N LYS A 49 -9.77 2.04 6.09
CA LYS A 49 -9.98 1.05 7.15
C LYS A 49 -8.75 0.16 7.27
N ILE A 50 -8.36 -0.15 8.51
CA ILE A 50 -7.32 -1.12 8.84
C ILE A 50 -7.99 -2.29 9.55
N ILE A 51 -7.70 -3.51 9.12
CA ILE A 51 -8.24 -4.74 9.69
C ILE A 51 -7.05 -5.63 10.04
N GLU A 52 -6.80 -5.81 11.33
CA GLU A 52 -5.73 -6.68 11.83
C GLU A 52 -6.00 -8.14 11.44
N CYS A 53 -4.94 -8.85 11.06
CA CYS A 53 -4.97 -10.27 10.78
C CYS A 53 -4.39 -11.07 11.95
N PRO A 54 -4.95 -12.26 12.25
CA PRO A 54 -4.27 -13.21 13.11
C PRO A 54 -2.86 -13.51 12.58
N LEU A 55 -1.92 -13.81 13.47
CA LEU A 55 -0.56 -14.23 13.09
C LEU A 55 -0.56 -15.68 12.58
N ASP A 56 -1.29 -15.91 11.50
CA ASP A 56 -1.53 -17.21 10.88
C ASP A 56 -0.80 -17.31 9.52
N PRO A 57 0.10 -18.30 9.33
CA PRO A 57 0.76 -18.57 8.04
C PRO A 57 -0.18 -18.87 6.88
N ASP A 58 -1.40 -19.34 7.14
CA ASP A 58 -2.41 -19.59 6.10
C ASP A 58 -3.07 -18.29 5.61
N GLY A 59 -2.80 -17.17 6.29
CA GLY A 59 -3.32 -15.85 5.97
C GLY A 59 -4.60 -15.52 6.72
N CYS A 60 -5.36 -14.56 6.20
CA CYS A 60 -6.60 -14.10 6.83
C CYS A 60 -7.66 -13.82 5.77
N THR A 61 -8.93 -14.00 6.17
CA THR A 61 -10.09 -13.56 5.40
C THR A 61 -10.75 -12.42 6.14
N VAL A 62 -10.97 -11.30 5.45
CA VAL A 62 -11.61 -10.12 6.02
C VAL A 62 -12.86 -9.77 5.24
N ASN A 63 -13.84 -9.19 5.93
CA ASN A 63 -15.00 -8.56 5.32
C ASN A 63 -15.04 -7.10 5.78
N PHE A 64 -15.41 -6.20 4.88
CA PHE A 64 -15.63 -4.80 5.22
C PHE A 64 -16.91 -4.31 4.56
N GLU A 65 -17.50 -3.29 5.19
CA GLU A 65 -18.71 -2.62 4.74
C GLU A 65 -18.49 -1.12 4.91
N ASP A 66 -18.94 -0.33 3.93
CA ASP A 66 -18.97 1.12 3.97
C ASP A 66 -20.40 1.59 4.27
N GLU A 67 -20.68 1.80 5.56
CA GLU A 67 -21.99 2.26 6.04
C GLU A 67 -22.28 3.72 5.63
N GLU A 68 -21.25 4.50 5.30
CA GLU A 68 -21.40 5.88 4.85
C GLU A 68 -21.79 5.96 3.37
N TYR A 69 -21.36 4.98 2.56
CA TYR A 69 -21.54 4.97 1.10
C TYR A 69 -22.96 5.31 0.64
N PRO A 70 -24.05 4.73 1.19
CA PRO A 70 -25.41 5.06 0.79
C PRO A 70 -25.78 6.54 0.94
N ASN A 71 -25.06 7.29 1.79
CA ASN A 71 -25.29 8.71 2.06
C ASN A 71 -24.27 9.63 1.37
N LEU A 72 -23.27 9.09 0.66
CA LEU A 72 -22.25 9.90 -0.02
C LEU A 72 -22.76 10.52 -1.32
N ASP A 73 -23.84 9.98 -1.89
CA ASP A 73 -24.44 10.44 -3.15
C ASP A 73 -23.45 10.52 -4.33
N ARG A 74 -22.43 9.66 -4.35
CA ARG A 74 -21.42 9.60 -5.42
C ARG A 74 -20.81 8.22 -5.57
N ASP A 75 -20.12 8.00 -6.68
CA ASP A 75 -19.37 6.77 -6.92
C ASP A 75 -18.22 6.61 -5.92
N ALA A 76 -17.82 5.37 -5.67
CA ALA A 76 -16.65 5.05 -4.87
C ALA A 76 -15.82 3.96 -5.53
N VAL A 77 -14.50 4.05 -5.35
CA VAL A 77 -13.54 3.03 -5.76
C VAL A 77 -12.81 2.54 -4.54
N TYR A 78 -12.79 1.22 -4.33
CA TYR A 78 -12.06 0.60 -3.25
C TYR A 78 -10.87 -0.18 -3.80
N TYR A 79 -9.74 -0.06 -3.10
CA TYR A 79 -8.62 -0.98 -3.23
C TYR A 79 -8.38 -1.65 -1.90
N VAL A 80 -7.90 -2.89 -1.94
CA VAL A 80 -7.53 -3.63 -0.74
C VAL A 80 -6.07 -4.03 -0.89
N ARG A 81 -5.26 -3.78 0.15
CA ARG A 81 -3.88 -4.29 0.20
C ARG A 81 -3.64 -5.15 1.43
N ALA A 82 -3.00 -6.29 1.22
CA ALA A 82 -2.47 -7.11 2.29
C ALA A 82 -1.06 -6.63 2.64
N ILE A 83 -0.81 -6.42 3.94
CA ILE A 83 0.48 -6.00 4.45
C ILE A 83 1.15 -7.17 5.16
N GLN A 84 2.35 -7.51 4.69
CA GLN A 84 3.17 -8.55 5.29
C GLN A 84 3.93 -8.02 6.51
N SER A 85 4.26 -8.92 7.44
CA SER A 85 5.18 -8.63 8.54
C SER A 85 6.50 -8.06 8.02
N PRO A 86 7.07 -7.05 8.72
CA PRO A 86 8.33 -6.43 8.31
C PRO A 86 9.44 -7.46 8.04
N SER A 87 10.15 -7.32 6.94
CA SER A 87 11.32 -8.13 6.62
C SER A 87 12.37 -7.33 5.87
N LEU A 88 13.63 -7.75 5.94
CA LEU A 88 14.70 -7.09 5.18
C LEU A 88 14.46 -7.27 3.68
N ALA A 89 14.57 -6.18 2.93
CA ALA A 89 14.53 -6.17 1.48
C ALA A 89 15.57 -5.19 0.93
N VAL A 90 16.17 -5.54 -0.21
CA VAL A 90 17.12 -4.67 -0.91
C VAL A 90 16.38 -3.46 -1.48
N ASN A 91 16.99 -2.28 -1.36
CA ASN A 91 16.43 -0.98 -1.78
C ASN A 91 15.12 -0.58 -1.09
N ALA A 92 14.77 -1.19 0.04
CA ALA A 92 13.60 -0.82 0.84
C ALA A 92 13.69 0.61 1.42
N ASP A 93 14.90 1.13 1.58
CA ASP A 93 15.19 2.51 2.00
C ASP A 93 16.22 3.13 1.04
N ASN A 94 15.81 3.26 -0.23
CA ASN A 94 16.68 3.72 -1.31
C ASN A 94 16.95 5.24 -1.28
N LEU A 95 16.07 6.02 -0.66
CA LEU A 95 16.18 7.47 -0.49
C LEU A 95 16.35 7.80 0.99
N ARG A 96 17.59 7.70 1.47
CA ARG A 96 17.94 8.03 2.85
C ARG A 96 18.29 9.51 2.96
N CYS A 97 18.22 10.06 4.17
CA CYS A 97 18.52 11.46 4.44
C CYS A 97 19.31 11.62 5.74
N ASP A 98 20.31 12.50 5.73
CA ASP A 98 20.82 13.10 6.96
C ASP A 98 19.85 14.21 7.37
N TYR A 99 19.42 14.18 8.62
CA TYR A 99 18.44 15.13 9.17
C TYR A 99 19.11 16.13 10.12
N ASP A 100 18.63 17.36 10.13
CA ASP A 100 18.97 18.34 11.17
C ASP A 100 18.17 18.11 12.47
N GLU A 101 18.43 18.94 13.49
CA GLU A 101 17.72 18.89 14.78
C GLU A 101 16.21 19.13 14.67
N ASN A 102 15.73 19.71 13.56
CA ASN A 102 14.32 19.97 13.29
C ASN A 102 13.67 18.88 12.42
N GLY A 103 14.41 17.85 12.03
CA GLY A 103 13.93 16.78 11.15
C GLY A 103 13.88 17.14 9.67
N ASN A 104 14.55 18.21 9.23
CA ASN A 104 14.67 18.52 7.80
C ASN A 104 15.79 17.70 7.18
N CYS A 105 15.53 17.10 6.01
CA CYS A 105 16.58 16.45 5.23
C CYS A 105 17.56 17.50 4.69
N ILE A 106 18.80 17.47 5.16
CA ILE A 106 19.88 18.37 4.75
C ILE A 106 20.76 17.76 3.65
N LYS A 107 20.78 16.43 3.53
CA LYS A 107 21.54 15.71 2.51
C LYS A 107 20.90 14.37 2.18
N ALA A 108 20.59 14.15 0.91
CA ALA A 108 20.13 12.86 0.42
C ALA A 108 21.32 11.90 0.30
N ASN A 109 21.22 10.73 0.93
CA ASN A 109 22.15 9.63 0.85
C ASN A 109 21.44 8.48 0.15
N LEU A 110 21.51 8.48 -1.19
CA LEU A 110 20.91 7.42 -1.99
C LEU A 110 21.66 6.12 -1.74
N CYS A 111 20.92 5.04 -1.56
CA CYS A 111 21.51 3.71 -1.68
C CYS A 111 21.66 3.41 -3.18
N PHE A 112 22.91 3.30 -3.64
CA PHE A 112 23.22 3.15 -5.06
C PHE A 112 23.23 1.69 -5.53
N GLY A 113 23.45 0.73 -4.63
CA GLY A 113 23.55 -0.70 -4.94
C GLY A 113 24.67 -1.08 -5.92
N ASP A 114 25.57 -0.14 -6.23
CA ASP A 114 26.64 -0.28 -7.21
C ASP A 114 27.92 0.48 -6.78
N HIS A 115 28.90 0.55 -7.68
CA HIS A 115 30.21 1.18 -7.46
C HIS A 115 30.19 2.69 -7.09
N ARG A 116 29.04 3.38 -7.18
CA ARG A 116 28.89 4.78 -6.78
C ARG A 116 28.71 4.94 -5.26
N GLY A 117 28.23 3.89 -4.59
CA GLY A 117 28.01 3.84 -3.16
C GLY A 117 29.16 3.17 -2.39
N ASP A 118 28.99 3.04 -1.08
CA ASP A 118 29.87 2.22 -0.25
C ASP A 118 29.74 0.74 -0.69
N PRO A 119 30.84 0.06 -1.07
CA PRO A 119 30.81 -1.35 -1.46
C PRO A 119 30.27 -2.29 -0.36
N SER A 120 30.30 -1.85 0.90
CA SER A 120 29.78 -2.60 2.05
C SER A 120 28.32 -2.30 2.39
N ASP A 121 27.68 -1.32 1.73
CA ASP A 121 26.26 -1.06 1.89
C ASP A 121 25.47 -2.06 1.03
N ASP A 122 24.80 -3.00 1.70
CA ASP A 122 23.94 -3.98 1.07
C ASP A 122 22.57 -3.44 0.67
N CYS A 123 22.32 -2.15 0.93
CA CYS A 123 21.05 -1.51 0.58
C CYS A 123 19.83 -2.18 1.23
N LEU A 124 20.04 -2.96 2.29
CA LEU A 124 18.99 -3.66 3.01
C LEU A 124 18.33 -2.73 4.02
N ALA A 125 17.00 -2.72 4.02
CA ALA A 125 16.22 -2.09 5.08
C ALA A 125 14.93 -2.89 5.34
N MET A 126 14.30 -2.66 6.49
CA MET A 126 13.02 -3.28 6.81
C MET A 126 11.94 -2.73 5.88
N ASN A 127 11.21 -3.64 5.23
CA ASN A 127 10.07 -3.33 4.39
C ASN A 127 8.86 -4.12 4.86
N GLU A 128 7.68 -3.55 4.65
CA GLU A 128 6.43 -4.28 4.72
C GLU A 128 5.93 -4.49 3.28
N GLU A 129 6.22 -5.67 2.72
CA GLU A 129 5.76 -6.00 1.37
C GLU A 129 4.23 -5.99 1.28
N ARG A 130 3.72 -5.58 0.10
CA ARG A 130 2.29 -5.32 -0.11
C ARG A 130 1.81 -6.02 -1.36
N ALA A 131 0.64 -6.65 -1.27
CA ALA A 131 -0.09 -7.17 -2.42
C ALA A 131 -1.42 -6.42 -2.56
N TRP A 132 -1.76 -5.99 -3.77
CA TRP A 132 -2.95 -5.18 -4.05
C TRP A 132 -4.02 -5.98 -4.78
N SER A 133 -5.28 -5.72 -4.43
CA SER A 133 -6.43 -6.17 -5.21
C SER A 133 -6.56 -5.37 -6.51
N SER A 134 -7.33 -5.89 -7.45
CA SER A 134 -7.95 -5.08 -8.49
C SER A 134 -8.92 -4.06 -7.87
N PRO A 135 -9.20 -2.93 -8.54
CA PRO A 135 -10.19 -1.96 -8.06
C PRO A 135 -11.59 -2.58 -7.99
N ILE A 136 -12.33 -2.17 -6.96
CA ILE A 136 -13.75 -2.49 -6.78
C ILE A 136 -14.52 -1.19 -7.01
N PHE A 137 -15.27 -1.13 -8.12
CA PHE A 137 -16.09 0.03 -8.48
C PHE A 137 -17.50 -0.12 -7.92
N VAL A 138 -18.00 0.93 -7.27
CA VAL A 138 -19.37 0.99 -6.77
C VAL A 138 -20.02 2.28 -7.28
N ASP A 139 -20.92 2.11 -8.24
CA ASP A 139 -21.61 3.21 -8.91
C ASP A 139 -22.84 3.63 -8.10
N ASN A 140 -23.01 4.94 -7.91
CA ASN A 140 -24.23 5.47 -7.32
C ASN A 140 -25.38 5.43 -8.34
N LEU A 141 -26.38 4.58 -8.08
CA LEU A 141 -27.53 4.35 -8.96
C LEU A 141 -28.56 5.50 -9.02
N ASN A 142 -28.28 6.66 -8.41
CA ASN A 142 -29.18 7.83 -8.46
C ASN A 142 -29.40 8.43 -9.88
N TYR A 143 -28.70 7.95 -10.92
CA TYR A 143 -28.93 8.39 -12.30
C TYR A 143 -30.11 7.69 -13.01
N LEU A 144 -30.46 6.44 -12.67
CA LEU A 144 -31.55 5.71 -13.35
C LEU A 144 -32.94 5.99 -12.77
N ASN A 145 -33.03 6.27 -11.46
CA ASN A 145 -34.33 6.52 -10.80
C ASN A 145 -34.91 7.90 -11.10
N LYS A 146 -34.09 8.89 -11.48
CA LYS A 146 -34.58 10.23 -11.88
C LYS A 146 -35.25 10.22 -13.25
N ILE A 147 -34.83 9.36 -14.17
CA ILE A 147 -35.44 9.24 -15.51
C ILE A 147 -36.72 8.39 -15.45
N ALA A 148 -36.75 7.39 -14.59
CA ALA A 148 -37.93 6.52 -14.41
C ALA A 148 -39.10 7.22 -13.68
N GLN A 149 -38.84 8.25 -12.86
CA GLN A 149 -39.89 8.97 -12.13
C GLN A 149 -40.47 10.20 -12.87
N ILE A 150 -39.88 10.63 -13.98
CA ILE A 150 -40.42 11.75 -14.78
C ILE A 150 -41.46 11.27 -15.82
N ASN A 151 -41.61 9.95 -16.00
CA ASN A 151 -42.54 9.33 -16.95
C ASN A 151 -43.67 8.53 -16.27
N ASN A 152 -44.27 9.06 -15.21
CA ASN A 152 -45.57 8.62 -14.70
C ASN A 152 -46.44 9.81 -14.30
#